data_AF-A0A973UL29-F1
#
_entry.id   AF-A0A973UL29-F1
#
_cell.length_a   1.000
_cell.length_b   1.000
_cell.length_c   1.000
_cell.angle_alpha   90.00
_cell.angle_beta   90.00
_cell.angle_gamma   90.00
#
_symmetry.space_group_name_H-M   'P 1'
#
loop_
_entity.id
_entity.type
_entity.pdbx_description
1 polymer ?
#
loop_
_entity_poly.entity_id
_entity_poly.type
_entity_poly.pdbx_seq_one_letter_code
_entity_poly.pdbx_strand_id
1 'polypeptide(L)'
;MPSLTQNELLHLNSLNEIENSPLLESQSSGAELERPLSIILPEEYNESWEGVRFSEDMLSCYLRFYELGAAWRTVENMPDVKGEFGLINFHDALESSDPGTESGSTDFQREFLSQLCPIDRTPRSGAGIQTYIRMQADVVELELWYSAIADIGQSPYPPGFIKLDVGYCGYLEALLLTKGAYGWQYLFADISLRRRDFSDSAHNLKGMLQVFPELFPDRDYSSLRTRLEERL
;
A
#
# COMPACT_ATOMS: atom_id res chain seq x y z
N MET A 1 -28.16 4.93 0.84
CA MET A 1 -26.73 4.63 0.68
C MET A 1 -26.47 3.25 1.29
N PRO A 2 -25.62 2.42 0.70
CA PRO A 2 -25.20 1.16 1.33
C PRO A 2 -24.60 1.42 2.70
N SER A 3 -24.85 0.56 3.69
CA SER A 3 -24.15 0.64 4.97
C SER A 3 -22.68 0.28 4.79
N LEU A 4 -21.78 1.05 5.41
CA LEU A 4 -20.35 0.75 5.45
C LEU A 4 -20.09 -0.51 6.29
N THR A 5 -19.08 -1.29 5.89
CA THR A 5 -18.54 -2.38 6.73
C THR A 5 -17.75 -1.78 7.90
N GLN A 6 -17.42 -2.61 8.89
CA GLN A 6 -16.56 -2.17 9.99
C GLN A 6 -15.19 -1.71 9.49
N ASN A 7 -14.59 -2.42 8.53
CA ASN A 7 -13.27 -2.03 8.01
C ASN A 7 -13.31 -0.72 7.23
N GLU A 8 -14.38 -0.49 6.45
CA GLU A 8 -14.58 0.78 5.74
C GLU A 8 -14.78 1.95 6.70
N LEU A 9 -15.50 1.74 7.81
CA LEU A 9 -15.63 2.75 8.86
C LEU A 9 -14.27 3.07 9.49
N LEU A 10 -13.41 2.08 9.75
CA LEU A 10 -12.08 2.30 10.29
C LEU A 10 -11.22 3.16 9.35
N HIS A 11 -11.25 2.87 8.05
CA HIS A 11 -10.47 3.60 7.05
C HIS A 11 -11.00 5.02 6.82
N LEU A 12 -12.32 5.19 6.78
CA LEU A 12 -12.94 6.51 6.71
C LEU A 12 -12.64 7.35 7.96
N ASN A 13 -12.69 6.75 9.15
CA ASN A 13 -12.30 7.43 10.40
C ASN A 13 -10.81 7.79 10.40
N SER A 14 -9.95 6.90 9.91
CA SER A 14 -8.52 7.19 9.76
C SER A 14 -8.26 8.36 8.79
N LEU A 15 -9.02 8.46 7.71
CA LEU A 15 -8.95 9.61 6.80
C LEU A 15 -9.40 10.90 7.51
N ASN A 16 -10.50 10.84 8.25
CA ASN A 16 -11.00 11.96 9.05
C ASN A 16 -10.00 12.40 10.14
N GLU A 17 -9.26 11.48 10.76
CA GLU A 17 -8.18 11.79 11.71
C GLU A 17 -7.09 12.65 11.04
N ILE A 18 -6.74 12.36 9.77
CA ILE A 18 -5.75 13.14 9.01
C ILE A 18 -6.31 14.51 8.63
N GLU A 19 -7.54 14.57 8.13
CA GLU A 19 -8.19 15.81 7.67
C GLU A 19 -8.44 16.81 8.78
N ASN A 20 -8.84 16.33 9.97
CA ASN A 20 -9.23 17.18 11.08
C ASN A 20 -8.07 17.47 12.05
N SER A 21 -6.87 16.94 11.80
CA SER A 21 -5.71 17.21 12.65
C SER A 21 -5.19 18.62 12.40
N PRO A 22 -5.13 19.50 13.43
CA PRO A 22 -4.57 20.85 13.28
C PRO A 22 -3.05 20.85 13.13
N LEU A 23 -2.42 19.69 13.31
CA LEU A 23 -0.97 19.49 13.22
C LEU A 23 -0.53 18.98 11.84
N LEU A 24 -1.49 18.81 10.92
CA LEU A 24 -1.26 18.33 9.56
C LEU A 24 -1.81 19.32 8.53
N GLU A 25 -1.05 19.51 7.46
CA GLU A 25 -1.58 20.03 6.21
C GLU A 25 -1.94 18.83 5.33
N SER A 26 -3.21 18.70 4.93
CA SER A 26 -3.69 17.54 4.19
C SER A 26 -4.63 17.91 3.05
N GLN A 27 -4.69 17.03 2.06
CA GLN A 27 -5.81 16.99 1.12
C GLN A 27 -6.17 15.52 0.90
N SER A 28 -7.44 15.25 0.70
CA SER A 28 -7.97 13.90 0.71
C SER A 28 -8.98 13.67 -0.40
N SER A 29 -9.22 12.41 -0.71
CA SER A 29 -10.26 11.94 -1.62
C SER A 29 -11.00 10.75 -0.99
N GLY A 30 -12.32 10.74 -1.12
CA GLY A 30 -13.18 9.66 -0.66
C GLY A 30 -14.64 10.08 -0.71
N ALA A 31 -15.49 9.31 -1.40
CA ALA A 31 -16.93 9.60 -1.37
C ALA A 31 -17.82 8.46 -1.86
N GLU A 32 -17.40 7.71 -2.88
CA GLU A 32 -18.29 6.77 -3.57
C GLU A 32 -17.95 5.32 -3.28
N LEU A 33 -19.00 4.50 -3.10
CA LEU A 33 -18.89 3.07 -2.90
C LEU A 33 -19.22 2.36 -4.22
N GLU A 34 -18.39 1.39 -4.54
CA GLU A 34 -18.54 0.49 -5.67
C GLU A 34 -19.13 -0.86 -5.25
N ARG A 35 -19.23 -1.74 -6.26
CA ARG A 35 -19.68 -3.11 -6.09
C ARG A 35 -18.71 -3.91 -5.20
N PRO A 36 -19.20 -4.94 -4.48
CA PRO A 36 -18.36 -5.78 -3.63
C PRO A 36 -17.39 -6.63 -4.46
N LEU A 37 -16.20 -6.92 -3.91
CA LEU A 37 -15.21 -7.79 -4.55
C LEU A 37 -15.73 -9.22 -4.81
N SER A 38 -16.69 -9.70 -4.02
CA SER A 38 -17.23 -11.07 -4.12
C SER A 38 -17.96 -11.39 -5.42
N ILE A 39 -18.29 -10.37 -6.24
CA ILE A 39 -18.92 -10.58 -7.55
C ILE A 39 -17.93 -10.46 -8.71
N ILE A 40 -16.65 -10.15 -8.43
CA ILE A 40 -15.61 -9.98 -9.43
C ILE A 40 -14.96 -11.34 -9.70
N LEU A 41 -14.87 -11.69 -10.98
CA LEU A 41 -14.13 -12.84 -11.47
C LEU A 41 -12.88 -12.33 -12.20
N PRO A 42 -11.65 -12.54 -11.65
CA PRO A 42 -10.42 -12.04 -12.28
C PRO A 42 -10.27 -12.42 -13.76
N GLU A 43 -10.71 -13.62 -14.14
CA GLU A 43 -10.67 -14.13 -15.51
C GLU A 43 -11.52 -13.32 -16.51
N GLU A 44 -12.50 -12.53 -16.05
CA GLU A 44 -13.26 -11.62 -16.91
C GLU A 44 -12.43 -10.41 -17.36
N TYR A 45 -11.36 -10.08 -16.63
CA TYR A 45 -10.45 -8.97 -16.94
C TYR A 45 -9.23 -9.44 -17.72
N ASN A 46 -8.72 -10.63 -17.41
CA ASN A 46 -7.57 -11.23 -18.08
C ASN A 46 -7.67 -12.75 -18.05
N GLU A 47 -7.73 -13.39 -19.21
CA GLU A 47 -7.83 -14.86 -19.34
C GLU A 47 -6.69 -15.60 -18.64
N SER A 48 -5.50 -14.99 -18.52
CA SER A 48 -4.35 -15.59 -17.80
C SER A 48 -4.54 -15.66 -16.28
N TRP A 49 -5.57 -15.01 -15.74
CA TRP A 49 -5.95 -15.07 -14.32
C TRP A 49 -7.00 -16.15 -14.03
N GLU A 50 -7.25 -17.07 -14.97
CA GLU A 50 -8.01 -18.27 -14.69
C GLU A 50 -7.42 -19.01 -13.47
N GLY A 51 -8.26 -19.33 -12.49
CA GLY A 51 -7.84 -20.00 -11.25
C GLY A 51 -7.37 -19.05 -10.13
N VAL A 52 -7.31 -17.73 -10.36
CA VAL A 52 -7.10 -16.76 -9.27
C VAL A 52 -8.35 -16.70 -8.39
N ARG A 53 -8.16 -16.71 -7.07
CA ARG A 53 -9.24 -16.67 -6.08
C ARG A 53 -8.93 -15.65 -4.98
N PHE A 54 -9.92 -14.86 -4.60
CA PHE A 54 -9.85 -14.03 -3.41
C PHE A 54 -10.22 -14.87 -2.19
N SER A 55 -9.38 -14.87 -1.15
CA SER A 55 -9.66 -15.60 0.08
C SER A 55 -10.86 -15.00 0.83
N GLU A 56 -11.51 -15.80 1.69
CA GLU A 56 -12.60 -15.29 2.54
C GLU A 56 -12.15 -14.13 3.42
N ASP A 57 -10.92 -14.18 3.94
CA ASP A 57 -10.32 -13.10 4.72
C ASP A 57 -10.24 -11.81 3.90
N MET A 58 -9.75 -11.89 2.66
CA MET A 58 -9.67 -10.75 1.76
C MET A 58 -11.05 -10.17 1.44
N LEU A 59 -12.04 -11.03 1.18
CA LEU A 59 -13.43 -10.61 0.96
C LEU A 59 -14.04 -9.93 2.20
N SER A 60 -13.61 -10.31 3.40
CA SER A 60 -14.09 -9.73 4.67
C SER A 60 -13.51 -8.35 4.97
N CYS A 61 -12.28 -8.07 4.51
CA CYS A 61 -11.56 -6.83 4.80
C CYS A 61 -11.51 -5.87 3.60
N TYR A 62 -11.94 -6.27 2.41
CA TYR A 62 -11.96 -5.41 1.23
C TYR A 62 -12.74 -4.10 1.44
N LEU A 63 -12.24 -3.03 0.81
CA LEU A 63 -12.84 -1.70 0.84
C LEU A 63 -13.53 -1.40 -0.48
N ARG A 64 -14.83 -1.07 -0.44
CA ARG A 64 -15.60 -0.74 -1.66
C ARG A 64 -15.41 0.69 -2.14
N PHE A 65 -14.54 1.49 -1.52
CA PHE A 65 -14.35 2.86 -1.99
C PHE A 65 -13.87 2.87 -3.44
N TYR A 66 -14.49 3.71 -4.27
CA TYR A 66 -14.00 3.99 -5.63
C TYR A 66 -12.57 4.53 -5.57
N GLU A 67 -12.38 5.51 -4.69
CA GLU A 67 -11.08 6.06 -4.33
C GLU A 67 -11.10 6.37 -2.83
N LEU A 68 -10.00 6.07 -2.14
CA LEU A 68 -9.75 6.53 -0.78
C LEU A 68 -8.27 6.91 -0.65
N GLY A 69 -7.98 8.19 -0.44
CA GLY A 69 -6.60 8.64 -0.42
C GLY A 69 -6.39 9.92 0.38
N ALA A 70 -5.15 10.11 0.81
CA ALA A 70 -4.69 11.35 1.41
C ALA A 70 -3.25 11.62 1.00
N ALA A 71 -2.91 12.89 0.86
CA ALA A 71 -1.52 13.34 0.96
C ALA A 71 -1.45 14.38 2.07
N TRP A 72 -0.47 14.23 2.96
CA TRP A 72 -0.34 15.05 4.14
C TRP A 72 1.13 15.28 4.51
N ARG A 73 1.34 16.34 5.29
CA ARG A 73 2.62 16.67 5.91
C ARG A 73 2.38 17.29 7.28
N THR A 74 3.34 17.15 8.18
CA THR A 74 3.35 17.92 9.42
C THR A 74 3.56 19.42 9.14
N VAL A 75 3.00 20.24 10.02
CA VAL A 75 3.18 21.71 10.01
C VAL A 75 4.62 22.11 10.36
N GLU A 76 5.05 23.33 10.00
CA GLU A 76 6.45 23.77 10.07
C GLU A 76 7.11 23.70 11.46
N ASN A 77 6.34 23.73 12.55
CA ASN A 77 6.84 23.66 13.93
C ASN A 77 7.01 22.22 14.46
N MET A 78 6.82 21.20 13.61
CA MET A 78 7.02 19.80 13.95
C MET A 78 8.13 19.17 13.09
N PRO A 79 8.69 18.01 13.47
CA PRO A 79 9.56 17.24 12.59
C PRO A 79 8.89 17.01 11.23
N ASP A 80 9.63 17.22 10.13
CA ASP A 80 9.11 17.09 8.76
C ASP A 80 8.83 15.62 8.44
N VAL A 81 7.56 15.23 8.55
CA VAL A 81 7.05 13.89 8.26
C VAL A 81 5.92 14.03 7.25
N LYS A 82 5.97 13.19 6.22
CA LYS A 82 5.03 13.23 5.11
C LYS A 82 4.49 11.85 4.84
N GLY A 83 3.28 11.81 4.31
CA GLY A 83 2.68 10.59 3.85
C GLY A 83 1.75 10.82 2.68
N GLU A 84 1.60 9.76 1.90
CA GLU A 84 0.65 9.71 0.82
C GLU A 84 0.18 8.27 0.63
N PHE A 85 -1.12 8.10 0.41
CA PHE A 85 -1.70 6.86 -0.06
C PHE A 85 -2.91 7.18 -0.93
N GLY A 86 -3.25 6.24 -1.80
CA GLY A 86 -4.37 6.34 -2.73
C GLY A 86 -4.82 4.94 -3.08
N LEU A 87 -5.72 4.40 -2.26
CA LEU A 87 -6.29 3.09 -2.48
C LEU A 87 -7.16 3.10 -3.72
N ILE A 88 -6.88 2.17 -4.62
CA ILE A 88 -7.57 2.01 -5.89
C ILE A 88 -8.63 0.93 -5.68
N ASN A 89 -9.84 1.17 -6.21
CA ASN A 89 -10.84 0.13 -6.26
C ASN A 89 -10.34 -1.08 -7.08
N PHE A 90 -10.63 -2.30 -6.62
CA PHE A 90 -10.21 -3.49 -7.35
C PHE A 90 -10.71 -3.56 -8.80
N HIS A 91 -11.88 -3.01 -9.10
CA HIS A 91 -12.36 -2.93 -10.48
C HIS A 91 -11.37 -2.16 -11.37
N ASP A 92 -10.97 -0.96 -10.94
CA ASP A 92 -10.00 -0.12 -11.66
C ASP A 92 -8.59 -0.71 -11.63
N ALA A 93 -8.22 -1.40 -10.54
CA ALA A 93 -6.94 -2.09 -10.42
C ALA A 93 -6.80 -3.25 -11.43
N LEU A 94 -7.90 -3.96 -11.71
CA LEU A 94 -7.93 -5.08 -12.64
C LEU A 94 -8.02 -4.62 -14.11
N GLU A 95 -8.60 -3.45 -14.37
CA GLU A 95 -8.58 -2.82 -15.70
C GLU A 95 -7.23 -2.16 -16.02
N SER A 96 -6.41 -1.89 -15.01
CA SER A 96 -5.12 -1.23 -15.19
C SER A 96 -4.15 -2.10 -15.99
N SER A 97 -3.49 -1.48 -16.96
CA SER A 97 -2.51 -2.15 -17.83
C SER A 97 -1.22 -2.51 -17.07
N ASP A 98 -0.55 -3.57 -17.54
CA ASP A 98 0.80 -3.99 -17.14
C ASP A 98 1.72 -2.78 -16.87
N PRO A 99 2.44 -2.71 -15.73
CA PRO A 99 3.39 -1.64 -15.40
C PRO A 99 4.48 -1.42 -16.47
N GLY A 100 4.57 -2.31 -17.45
CA GLY A 100 5.29 -2.10 -18.70
C GLY A 100 6.57 -2.92 -18.71
N THR A 101 6.82 -3.60 -19.83
CA THR A 101 8.01 -4.44 -19.98
C THR A 101 9.18 -3.63 -20.53
N GLU A 102 10.29 -3.57 -19.80
CA GLU A 102 11.51 -2.97 -20.31
C GLU A 102 12.18 -3.84 -21.39
N SER A 103 12.91 -3.21 -22.30
CA SER A 103 13.74 -3.89 -23.29
C SER A 103 14.80 -4.76 -22.58
N GLY A 104 14.78 -6.07 -22.85
CA GLY A 104 15.69 -7.04 -22.21
C GLY A 104 15.10 -7.81 -21.04
N SER A 105 13.82 -7.58 -20.69
CA SER A 105 13.10 -8.40 -19.69
C SER A 105 13.12 -9.89 -20.08
N THR A 106 13.26 -10.77 -19.09
CA THR A 106 13.11 -12.23 -19.29
C THR A 106 11.63 -12.62 -19.44
N ASP A 107 11.34 -13.83 -19.92
CA ASP A 107 9.96 -14.35 -19.96
C ASP A 107 9.31 -14.36 -18.57
N PHE A 108 10.07 -14.79 -17.56
CA PHE A 108 9.63 -14.76 -16.16
C PHE A 108 9.25 -13.34 -15.71
N GLN A 109 10.08 -12.34 -16.03
CA GLN A 109 9.81 -10.96 -15.64
C GLN A 109 8.57 -10.40 -16.34
N ARG A 110 8.35 -10.73 -17.61
CA ARG A 110 7.12 -10.36 -18.33
C ARG A 110 5.88 -10.98 -17.69
N GLU A 111 5.94 -12.27 -17.39
CA GLU A 111 4.83 -12.98 -16.73
C GLU A 111 4.58 -12.45 -15.32
N PHE A 112 5.64 -12.14 -14.57
CA PHE A 112 5.51 -11.52 -13.25
C PHE A 112 4.80 -10.15 -13.34
N LEU A 113 5.24 -9.28 -14.24
CA LEU A 113 4.66 -7.94 -14.40
C LEU A 113 3.20 -7.99 -14.86
N SER A 114 2.85 -8.94 -15.74
CA SER A 114 1.46 -9.13 -16.20
C SER A 114 0.50 -9.64 -15.11
N GLN A 115 1.03 -10.04 -13.95
CA GLN A 115 0.24 -10.44 -12.77
C GLN A 115 0.06 -9.30 -11.77
N LEU A 116 0.70 -8.14 -11.94
CA LEU A 116 0.66 -7.06 -10.94
C LEU A 116 -0.52 -6.11 -11.18
N CYS A 117 -1.43 -6.04 -10.20
CA CYS A 117 -2.52 -5.08 -10.17
C CYS A 117 -2.27 -4.01 -9.09
N PRO A 118 -2.23 -2.72 -9.43
CA PRO A 118 -1.95 -1.66 -8.45
C PRO A 118 -3.14 -1.50 -7.50
N ILE A 119 -2.89 -1.55 -6.19
CA ILE A 119 -3.91 -1.39 -5.14
C ILE A 119 -3.73 -0.09 -4.34
N ASP A 120 -2.54 0.50 -4.39
CA ASP A 120 -2.19 1.75 -3.71
C ASP A 120 -1.17 2.53 -4.55
N ARG A 121 -1.35 3.85 -4.63
CA ARG A 121 -0.52 4.76 -5.41
C ARG A 121 -0.30 6.08 -4.68
N THR A 122 0.77 6.77 -5.05
CA THR A 122 1.10 8.12 -4.54
C THR A 122 1.06 9.16 -5.68
N PRO A 123 -0.12 9.55 -6.18
CA PRO A 123 -0.25 10.35 -7.40
C PRO A 123 0.28 11.80 -7.31
N ARG A 124 0.36 12.38 -6.11
CA ARG A 124 0.71 13.80 -5.91
C ARG A 124 2.20 14.02 -5.70
N SER A 125 2.89 13.11 -5.03
CA SER A 125 4.36 13.16 -4.90
C SER A 125 5.08 12.97 -6.23
N GLY A 126 4.45 12.29 -7.20
CA GLY A 126 5.07 11.98 -8.49
C GLY A 126 6.26 11.01 -8.40
N ALA A 127 6.42 10.34 -7.25
CA ALA A 127 7.55 9.46 -6.98
C ALA A 127 7.47 8.08 -7.68
N GLY A 128 6.37 7.80 -8.40
CA GLY A 128 6.16 6.50 -9.06
C GLY A 128 5.99 5.33 -8.10
N ILE A 129 5.76 5.60 -6.82
CA ILE A 129 5.64 4.59 -5.77
C ILE A 129 4.26 3.93 -5.85
N GLN A 130 4.25 2.61 -5.88
CA GLN A 130 3.02 1.82 -5.98
C GLN A 130 3.13 0.53 -5.17
N THR A 131 2.00 0.10 -4.59
CA THR A 131 1.84 -1.27 -4.09
C THR A 131 0.91 -2.03 -5.03
N TYR A 132 1.29 -3.25 -5.34
CA TYR A 132 0.56 -4.17 -6.20
C TYR A 132 0.14 -5.39 -5.40
N ILE A 133 -1.01 -5.95 -5.80
CA ILE A 133 -1.35 -7.34 -5.52
C ILE A 133 -0.98 -8.18 -6.75
N ARG A 134 -0.43 -9.37 -6.52
CA ARG A 134 -0.03 -10.29 -7.59
C ARG A 134 -1.13 -11.32 -7.83
N MET A 135 -1.77 -11.26 -9.00
CA MET A 135 -2.86 -12.13 -9.45
C MET A 135 -2.33 -13.51 -9.89
N GLN A 136 -2.00 -14.35 -8.91
CA GLN A 136 -1.47 -15.70 -9.12
C GLN A 136 -2.59 -16.75 -9.06
N ALA A 137 -2.65 -17.63 -10.05
CA ALA A 137 -3.58 -18.75 -10.04
C ALA A 137 -3.19 -19.78 -8.97
N ASP A 138 -4.19 -20.50 -8.45
CA ASP A 138 -4.02 -21.68 -7.59
C ASP A 138 -3.23 -21.45 -6.29
N VAL A 139 -3.15 -20.20 -5.80
CA VAL A 139 -2.62 -19.87 -4.47
C VAL A 139 -3.73 -19.49 -3.51
N VAL A 140 -3.51 -19.74 -2.22
CA VAL A 140 -4.47 -19.39 -1.15
C VAL A 140 -4.40 -17.90 -0.81
N GLU A 141 -3.18 -17.36 -0.73
CA GLU A 141 -2.94 -15.96 -0.42
C GLU A 141 -2.16 -15.30 -1.55
N LEU A 142 -2.69 -14.19 -2.04
CA LEU A 142 -2.04 -13.38 -3.06
C LEU A 142 -0.90 -12.56 -2.42
N GLU A 143 0.21 -12.46 -3.14
CA GLU A 143 1.37 -11.70 -2.69
C GLU A 143 1.17 -10.20 -2.88
N LEU A 144 1.70 -9.41 -1.95
CA LEU A 144 1.83 -7.96 -2.14
C LEU A 144 3.26 -7.59 -2.51
N TRP A 145 3.38 -6.65 -3.43
CA TRP A 145 4.65 -6.18 -3.98
C TRP A 145 4.70 -4.66 -3.97
N TYR A 146 5.82 -4.10 -3.55
CA TYR A 146 6.05 -2.66 -3.49
C TYR A 146 7.09 -2.26 -4.52
N SER A 147 6.80 -1.20 -5.28
CA SER A 147 7.72 -0.57 -6.22
C SER A 147 8.08 0.84 -5.75
N ALA A 148 9.37 1.14 -5.67
CA ALA A 148 9.85 2.45 -5.23
C ALA A 148 11.19 2.89 -5.84
N ILE A 149 12.26 2.12 -5.66
CA ILE A 149 13.63 2.52 -6.06
C ILE A 149 14.20 1.50 -7.04
N ALA A 150 14.68 1.89 -8.22
CA ALA A 150 15.13 0.96 -9.26
C ALA A 150 16.17 -0.09 -8.80
N ASP A 151 17.01 0.23 -7.81
CA ASP A 151 18.11 -0.63 -7.34
C ASP A 151 17.74 -1.56 -6.16
N ILE A 152 16.44 -1.73 -5.89
CA ILE A 152 15.93 -2.75 -4.94
C ILE A 152 15.40 -3.98 -5.67
N GLY A 153 15.12 -5.04 -4.92
CA GLY A 153 14.65 -6.31 -5.46
C GLY A 153 15.75 -7.35 -5.59
N GLN A 154 15.34 -8.58 -5.91
CA GLN A 154 16.22 -9.73 -6.02
C GLN A 154 15.88 -10.51 -7.28
N SER A 155 16.91 -11.04 -7.96
CA SER A 155 16.71 -11.98 -9.05
C SER A 155 15.88 -13.18 -8.56
N PRO A 156 14.90 -13.68 -9.33
CA PRO A 156 14.64 -13.40 -10.76
C PRO A 156 13.71 -12.22 -11.05
N TYR A 157 13.21 -11.51 -10.04
CA TYR A 157 12.25 -10.42 -10.21
C TYR A 157 12.88 -9.19 -10.90
N PRO A 158 12.07 -8.35 -11.56
CA PRO A 158 12.55 -7.08 -12.08
C PRO A 158 13.13 -6.21 -10.96
N PRO A 159 14.21 -5.44 -11.23
CA PRO A 159 14.67 -4.41 -10.30
C PRO A 159 13.54 -3.41 -10.00
N GLY A 160 13.54 -2.85 -8.79
CA GLY A 160 12.50 -1.93 -8.33
C GLY A 160 11.39 -2.57 -7.52
N PHE A 161 11.21 -3.89 -7.61
CA PHE A 161 10.10 -4.59 -6.94
C PHE A 161 10.58 -5.37 -5.72
N ILE A 162 9.84 -5.25 -4.63
CA ILE A 162 10.05 -6.04 -3.43
C ILE A 162 8.76 -6.64 -2.88
N LYS A 163 8.83 -7.93 -2.54
CA LYS A 163 7.73 -8.63 -1.88
C LYS A 163 7.57 -8.12 -0.45
N LEU A 164 6.32 -7.89 -0.05
CA LEU A 164 5.96 -7.59 1.33
C LEU A 164 5.61 -8.87 2.10
N ASP A 165 6.06 -8.94 3.33
CA ASP A 165 5.73 -9.94 4.36
C ASP A 165 4.44 -9.52 5.09
N VAL A 166 3.40 -9.24 4.31
CA VAL A 166 2.06 -8.91 4.77
C VAL A 166 1.03 -9.23 3.69
N GLY A 167 -0.10 -9.82 4.08
CA GLY A 167 -1.25 -10.03 3.19
C GLY A 167 -2.10 -8.78 3.04
N TYR A 168 -3.12 -8.83 2.18
CA TYR A 168 -3.98 -7.68 1.87
C TYR A 168 -4.65 -7.05 3.10
N CYS A 169 -5.25 -7.86 4.00
CA CYS A 169 -5.88 -7.31 5.20
C CYS A 169 -4.85 -6.66 6.15
N GLY A 170 -3.70 -7.31 6.34
CA GLY A 170 -2.61 -6.75 7.15
C GLY A 170 -2.03 -5.48 6.56
N TYR A 171 -2.04 -5.33 5.23
CA TYR A 171 -1.63 -4.09 4.55
C TYR A 171 -2.59 -2.94 4.88
N LEU A 172 -3.90 -3.19 4.84
CA LEU A 172 -4.91 -2.21 5.22
C LEU A 172 -4.79 -1.82 6.71
N GLU A 173 -4.57 -2.80 7.59
CA GLU A 173 -4.32 -2.54 9.01
C GLU A 173 -3.04 -1.72 9.24
N ALA A 174 -1.96 -2.05 8.53
CA ALA A 174 -0.73 -1.30 8.59
C ALA A 174 -0.94 0.14 8.08
N LEU A 175 -1.72 0.34 7.02
CA LEU A 175 -2.06 1.67 6.51
C LEU A 175 -2.83 2.52 7.54
N LEU A 176 -3.74 1.92 8.32
CA LEU A 176 -4.43 2.62 9.42
C LEU A 176 -3.45 3.13 10.49
N LEU A 177 -2.37 2.38 10.76
CA LEU A 177 -1.35 2.75 11.74
C LEU A 177 -0.37 3.78 11.17
N THR A 178 0.10 3.57 9.94
CA THR A 178 1.17 4.36 9.32
C THR A 178 0.66 5.61 8.62
N LYS A 179 -0.67 5.69 8.39
CA LYS A 179 -1.32 6.79 7.64
C LYS A 179 -0.71 7.03 6.26
N GLY A 180 -0.03 6.04 5.68
CA GLY A 180 0.69 6.22 4.41
C GLY A 180 2.00 7.01 4.52
N ALA A 181 2.60 7.14 5.70
CA ALA A 181 3.89 7.82 5.87
C ALA A 181 4.97 7.21 4.97
N TYR A 182 5.73 8.03 4.22
CA TYR A 182 6.62 7.49 3.19
C TYR A 182 7.59 6.40 3.67
N GLY A 183 7.69 5.33 2.88
CA GLY A 183 8.57 4.19 3.15
C GLY A 183 8.04 3.23 4.21
N TRP A 184 6.81 3.40 4.73
CA TRP A 184 6.24 2.50 5.73
C TRP A 184 6.20 1.03 5.27
N GLN A 185 6.06 0.79 3.96
CA GLN A 185 6.07 -0.54 3.36
C GLN A 185 7.38 -1.28 3.64
N TYR A 186 8.50 -0.58 3.80
CA TYR A 186 9.79 -1.18 4.15
C TYR A 186 9.79 -1.85 5.53
N LEU A 187 8.90 -1.46 6.46
CA LEU A 187 8.72 -2.15 7.74
C LEU A 187 8.13 -3.56 7.57
N PHE A 188 7.56 -3.84 6.40
CA PHE A 188 6.96 -5.11 6.03
C PHE A 188 7.73 -5.78 4.89
N ALA A 189 8.96 -5.37 4.61
CA ALA A 189 9.83 -6.04 3.64
C ALA A 189 11.04 -6.65 4.35
N ASP A 190 11.58 -7.73 3.76
CA ASP A 190 12.86 -8.32 4.16
C ASP A 190 14.02 -7.53 3.54
N ILE A 191 14.32 -6.36 4.12
CA ILE A 191 15.44 -5.51 3.72
C ILE A 191 16.20 -4.95 4.92
N SER A 192 17.45 -4.56 4.65
CA SER A 192 18.21 -3.73 5.56
C SER A 192 18.11 -2.24 5.19
N LEU A 193 17.56 -1.45 6.10
CA LEU A 193 17.53 0.01 6.05
C LEU A 193 18.88 0.64 6.46
N ARG A 194 19.90 -0.17 6.77
CA ARG A 194 21.28 0.29 7.04
C ARG A 194 22.00 0.76 5.78
N ARG A 195 21.54 0.35 4.59
CA ARG A 195 22.16 0.75 3.32
C ARG A 195 21.93 2.25 3.08
N ARG A 196 22.89 2.91 2.43
CA ARG A 196 22.89 4.38 2.26
C ARG A 196 21.72 4.89 1.41
N ASP A 197 21.27 4.10 0.46
CA ASP A 197 20.11 4.37 -0.39
C ASP A 197 18.78 4.45 0.40
N PHE A 198 18.74 3.90 1.62
CA PHE A 198 17.58 4.00 2.51
C PHE A 198 17.71 5.07 3.61
N SER A 199 18.73 5.95 3.58
CA SER A 199 18.92 6.94 4.64
C SER A 199 17.68 7.80 4.89
N ASP A 200 17.05 8.24 3.81
CA ASP A 200 15.91 9.16 3.86
C ASP A 200 14.65 8.42 4.31
N SER A 201 14.48 7.18 3.85
CA SER A 201 13.39 6.30 4.32
C SER A 201 13.54 6.00 5.81
N ALA A 202 14.74 5.63 6.27
CA ALA A 202 15.01 5.37 7.68
C ALA A 202 14.82 6.63 8.54
N HIS A 203 15.19 7.81 8.03
CA HIS A 203 14.95 9.09 8.71
C HIS A 203 13.45 9.38 8.83
N ASN A 204 12.69 9.25 7.73
CA ASN A 204 11.25 9.48 7.73
C ASN A 204 10.52 8.50 8.66
N LEU A 205 10.89 7.23 8.67
CA LEU A 205 10.28 6.21 9.56
C LEU A 205 10.57 6.50 11.04
N LYS A 206 11.78 6.95 11.38
CA LYS A 206 12.11 7.40 12.74
C LYS A 206 11.30 8.63 13.12
N GLY A 207 11.19 9.61 12.23
CA GLY A 207 10.39 10.82 12.42
C GLY A 207 8.92 10.48 12.64
N MET A 208 8.34 9.63 11.79
CA MET A 208 6.97 9.11 11.91
C MET A 208 6.74 8.51 13.31
N LEU A 209 7.57 7.56 13.74
CA LEU A 209 7.41 6.92 15.06
C LEU A 209 7.69 7.86 16.23
N GLN A 210 8.35 8.98 16.01
CA GLN A 210 8.53 10.02 17.02
C GLN A 210 7.27 10.88 17.18
N VAL A 211 6.63 11.29 16.08
CA VAL A 211 5.52 12.26 16.10
C VAL A 211 4.14 11.60 16.19
N PHE A 212 4.00 10.37 15.71
CA PHE A 212 2.70 9.68 15.66
C PHE A 212 2.00 9.49 17.01
N PRO A 213 2.70 9.19 18.12
CA PRO A 213 2.04 9.15 19.43
C PRO A 213 1.42 10.48 19.88
N GLU A 214 1.89 11.62 19.36
CA GLU A 214 1.29 12.93 19.62
C GLU A 214 0.14 13.22 18.66
N LEU A 215 0.31 12.89 17.37
CA LEU A 215 -0.70 13.13 16.33
C LEU A 215 -1.93 12.21 16.48
N PHE A 216 -1.71 10.95 16.87
CA PHE A 216 -2.70 9.88 16.89
C PHE A 216 -2.53 9.02 18.16
N PRO A 217 -2.84 9.58 19.35
CA PRO A 217 -2.46 8.99 20.64
C PRO A 217 -3.15 7.66 20.96
N ASP A 218 -4.28 7.35 20.32
CA ASP A 218 -5.08 6.15 20.61
C ASP A 218 -4.57 4.88 19.90
N ARG A 219 -3.40 4.95 19.24
CA ARG A 219 -2.81 3.83 18.49
C ARG A 219 -1.56 3.31 19.18
N ASP A 220 -1.40 1.98 19.18
CA ASP A 220 -0.15 1.36 19.62
C ASP A 220 0.83 1.23 18.44
N TYR A 221 2.01 1.82 18.61
CA TYR A 221 3.10 1.84 17.64
C TYR A 221 4.25 0.86 18.00
N SER A 222 4.10 0.06 19.05
CA SER A 222 5.13 -0.86 19.53
C SER A 222 5.62 -1.82 18.45
N SER A 223 4.69 -2.44 17.71
CA SER A 223 5.02 -3.37 16.63
C SER A 223 5.80 -2.71 15.49
N LEU A 224 5.47 -1.48 15.13
CA LEU A 224 6.20 -0.73 14.10
C LEU A 224 7.60 -0.34 14.57
N ARG A 225 7.78 -0.03 15.87
CA ARG A 225 9.11 0.21 16.46
C ARG A 225 9.98 -1.04 16.38
N THR A 226 9.45 -2.19 16.81
CA THR A 226 10.16 -3.48 16.70
C THR A 226 10.56 -3.78 15.26
N ARG A 227 9.63 -3.61 14.31
CA ARG A 227 9.92 -3.81 12.89
C ARG A 227 11.03 -2.88 12.41
N LEU A 228 10.99 -1.60 12.77
CA LEU A 228 12.04 -0.65 12.40
C LEU A 228 13.41 -1.07 12.98
N GLU A 229 13.46 -1.48 14.24
CA GLU A 229 14.69 -1.93 14.91
C GLU A 229 15.32 -3.16 14.24
N GLU A 230 14.51 -4.13 13.83
CA GLU A 230 14.97 -5.33 13.12
C GLU A 230 15.61 -5.02 11.75
N ARG A 231 15.24 -3.89 11.14
CA ARG A 231 15.66 -3.50 9.78
C ARG A 231 16.80 -2.47 9.80
N LEU A 232 16.99 -1.81 10.94
CA LEU A 232 18.06 -0.84 11.21
C LEU A 232 19.36 -1.49 11.63
#